data_AF-A0A7C4MYW9-F1
#
_entry.id   AF-A0A7C4MYW9-F1
#
_cell.length_a   1.000
_cell.length_b   1.000
_cell.length_c   1.000
_cell.angle_alpha   90.00
_cell.angle_beta   90.00
_cell.angle_gamma   90.00
#
_symmetry.space_group_name_H-M   'P 1'
#
loop_
_entity.id
_entity.type
_entity.pdbx_description
1 polymer ?
#
loop_
_entity_poly.entity_id
_entity_poly.type
_entity_poly.pdbx_seq_one_letter_code
_entity_poly.pdbx_strand_id
1 'polypeptide(L)'
;MGKIRKQHVWMGWMLLLGIFLLTGCETEHRFVKSTAFKGTHQIVLTFAGPVEEAWAKNLDHYAVYEKPDPDILLGLAGVSLSQDRTTVTLTFRDALNQEQPHLIRLKEILSDGKSQGGALLTVKKAYLGYLVSVLLGAMIIKNFVFTKYLGLCVFFGTSQKKSTAVGMGVTFTLVMVASAMMSWFMYQFVLKPLRLDFLQIVVFIGLVSLSVQAVDTILRKVNPALFKAFGVYLVLVIANCIILAVPLILANNEYNALESLMLAVGAGTGFLIALFLMSSVRERLETANVPPTYRGLPIAFITAGLFALAFMGFSGMSLF
;
A
#
# COMPACT_ATOMS: atom_id res chain seq x y z
N MET A 1 39.96 -4.52 -13.31
CA MET A 1 39.45 -5.26 -12.13
C MET A 1 38.48 -4.49 -11.20
N GLY A 2 38.16 -3.20 -11.44
CA GLY A 2 37.31 -2.41 -10.52
C GLY A 2 35.78 -2.50 -10.69
N LYS A 3 35.27 -3.12 -11.76
CA LYS A 3 33.82 -3.16 -12.05
C LYS A 3 33.05 -4.27 -11.30
N ILE A 4 33.71 -5.40 -11.02
CA ILE A 4 33.10 -6.59 -10.41
C ILE A 4 32.88 -6.39 -8.89
N ARG A 5 33.78 -5.66 -8.21
CA ARG A 5 33.67 -5.38 -6.76
C ARG A 5 32.49 -4.46 -6.41
N LYS A 6 32.06 -3.56 -7.32
CA LYS A 6 30.88 -2.70 -7.11
C LYS A 6 29.55 -3.46 -7.22
N GLN A 7 29.46 -4.51 -8.05
CA GLN A 7 28.26 -5.33 -8.16
C GLN A 7 28.00 -6.16 -6.89
N HIS A 8 29.05 -6.70 -6.25
CA HIS A 8 28.89 -7.44 -4.99
C HIS A 8 28.48 -6.55 -3.82
N VAL A 9 28.92 -5.29 -3.77
CA VAL A 9 28.50 -4.33 -2.73
C VAL A 9 27.03 -3.93 -2.92
N TRP A 10 26.59 -3.72 -4.17
CA TRP A 10 25.19 -3.39 -4.47
C TRP A 10 24.25 -4.57 -4.20
N MET A 11 24.70 -5.79 -4.51
CA MET A 11 23.98 -7.03 -4.18
C MET A 11 23.96 -7.30 -2.67
N GLY A 12 25.03 -6.95 -1.95
CA GLY A 12 25.08 -7.01 -0.48
C GLY A 12 24.14 -6.02 0.20
N TRP A 13 24.00 -4.80 -0.33
CA TRP A 13 23.01 -3.82 0.15
C TRP A 13 21.57 -4.24 -0.19
N MET A 14 21.32 -4.84 -1.36
CA MET A 14 20.00 -5.42 -1.69
C MET A 14 19.65 -6.63 -0.83
N LEU A 15 20.63 -7.48 -0.47
CA LEU A 15 20.43 -8.62 0.43
C LEU A 15 20.22 -8.19 1.87
N LEU A 16 20.92 -7.14 2.35
CA LEU A 16 20.69 -6.55 3.67
C LEU A 16 19.33 -5.85 3.75
N LEU A 17 18.91 -5.13 2.70
CA LEU A 17 17.54 -4.63 2.56
C LEU A 17 16.53 -5.78 2.54
N GLY A 18 16.80 -6.86 1.79
CA GLY A 18 15.92 -8.03 1.71
C GLY A 18 15.72 -8.74 3.06
N ILE A 19 16.77 -8.87 3.87
CA ILE A 19 16.70 -9.49 5.21
C ILE A 19 16.00 -8.57 6.21
N PHE A 20 16.18 -7.25 6.09
CA PHE A 20 15.55 -6.26 6.95
C PHE A 20 14.06 -6.01 6.60
N LEU A 21 13.64 -6.32 5.38
CA LEU A 21 12.25 -6.23 4.92
C LEU A 21 11.38 -7.43 5.36
N LEU A 22 12.00 -8.53 5.82
CA LEU A 22 11.34 -9.77 6.22
C LEU A 22 11.01 -9.86 7.73
N THR A 23 11.49 -8.92 8.55
CA THR A 23 11.29 -8.94 10.01
C THR A 23 9.97 -8.32 10.49
N GLY A 24 9.08 -7.92 9.59
CA GLY A 24 7.80 -7.24 9.92
C GLY A 24 6.69 -8.11 10.51
N CYS A 25 7.01 -9.27 11.09
CA CYS A 25 6.03 -10.17 11.69
C CYS A 25 6.39 -10.55 13.13
N GLU A 26 6.99 -9.64 13.89
CA GLU A 26 7.03 -9.80 15.35
C GLU A 26 5.70 -9.32 15.94
N THR A 27 5.01 -10.24 16.61
CA THR A 27 3.87 -9.95 17.48
C THR A 27 4.39 -9.19 18.71
N GLU A 28 3.77 -8.05 19.05
CA GLU A 28 4.23 -7.16 20.15
C GLU A 28 4.24 -7.82 21.55
N HIS A 29 3.66 -9.02 21.71
CA HIS A 29 3.57 -9.72 22.98
C HIS A 29 4.45 -10.99 23.03
N ARG A 30 5.37 -11.04 23.99
CA ARG A 30 6.38 -12.11 24.18
C ARG A 30 5.79 -13.52 24.36
N PHE A 31 4.52 -13.60 24.75
CA PHE A 31 3.82 -14.87 25.03
C PHE A 31 2.90 -15.35 23.90
N VAL A 32 2.56 -14.49 22.92
CA VAL A 32 1.71 -14.87 21.79
C VAL A 32 2.61 -15.09 20.58
N LYS A 33 2.62 -16.29 20.02
CA LYS A 33 3.51 -16.65 18.91
C LYS A 33 2.92 -16.34 17.55
N SER A 34 1.62 -16.53 17.36
CA SER A 34 0.99 -16.35 16.05
C SER A 34 -0.52 -16.18 16.16
N THR A 35 -1.06 -15.38 15.27
CA THR A 35 -2.50 -15.20 15.06
C THR A 35 -2.81 -15.44 13.59
N ALA A 36 -3.82 -16.25 13.30
CA ALA A 36 -4.19 -16.59 11.93
C ALA A 36 -5.70 -16.74 11.77
N PHE A 37 -6.22 -16.39 10.61
CA PHE A 37 -7.60 -16.71 10.24
C PHE A 37 -7.72 -18.19 9.88
N LYS A 38 -8.76 -18.86 10.38
CA LYS A 38 -9.12 -20.24 10.01
C LYS A 38 -10.52 -20.23 9.41
N GLY A 39 -10.60 -20.10 8.09
CA GLY A 39 -11.88 -19.94 7.40
C GLY A 39 -12.53 -18.56 7.64
N THR A 40 -13.80 -18.43 7.29
CA THR A 40 -14.53 -17.15 7.28
C THR A 40 -15.10 -16.72 8.63
N HIS A 41 -15.15 -17.62 9.62
CA HIS A 41 -15.81 -17.37 10.91
C HIS A 41 -14.90 -17.67 12.12
N GLN A 42 -13.62 -17.96 11.92
CA GLN A 42 -12.73 -18.32 13.03
C GLN A 42 -11.38 -17.60 12.98
N ILE A 43 -10.89 -17.23 14.15
CA ILE A 43 -9.53 -16.75 14.37
C ILE A 43 -8.84 -17.68 15.36
N VAL A 44 -7.62 -18.09 15.03
CA VAL A 44 -6.79 -18.97 15.84
C VAL A 44 -5.65 -18.16 16.45
N LEU A 45 -5.52 -18.26 17.77
CA LEU A 45 -4.45 -17.69 18.58
C LEU A 45 -3.55 -18.82 19.06
N THR A 46 -2.24 -18.72 18.81
CA THR A 46 -1.25 -19.68 19.30
C THR A 46 -0.34 -19.02 20.33
N PHE A 47 -0.33 -19.58 21.54
CA PHE A 47 0.47 -19.11 22.67
C PHE A 47 1.78 -19.90 22.80
N ALA A 48 2.76 -19.30 23.47
CA ALA A 48 4.08 -19.91 23.70
C ALA A 48 4.06 -21.04 24.75
N GLY A 49 3.05 -21.08 25.61
CA GLY A 49 2.86 -22.09 26.65
C GLY A 49 1.37 -22.36 26.93
N PRO A 50 1.05 -23.30 27.85
CA PRO A 50 -0.32 -23.66 28.18
C PRO A 50 -1.04 -22.50 28.88
N VAL A 51 -2.28 -22.26 28.47
CA VAL A 51 -3.15 -21.23 29.01
C VAL A 51 -4.20 -21.88 29.92
N GLU A 52 -4.57 -21.18 30.99
CA GLU A 52 -5.54 -21.69 31.95
C GLU A 52 -6.94 -21.84 31.34
N GLU A 53 -7.58 -22.99 31.59
CA GLU A 53 -8.83 -23.37 30.93
C GLU A 53 -10.02 -22.48 31.34
N ALA A 54 -10.04 -22.04 32.60
CA ALA A 54 -11.05 -21.11 33.12
C ALA A 54 -10.94 -19.72 32.49
N TRP A 55 -9.71 -19.24 32.24
CA TRP A 55 -9.49 -17.96 31.56
C TRP A 55 -9.81 -18.06 30.07
N ALA A 56 -9.35 -19.14 29.41
CA ALA A 56 -9.46 -19.29 27.97
C ALA A 56 -10.91 -19.42 27.48
N LYS A 57 -11.81 -20.01 28.29
CA LYS A 57 -13.23 -20.18 27.96
C LYS A 57 -14.09 -18.95 28.21
N ASN A 58 -13.56 -17.93 28.91
CA ASN A 58 -14.34 -16.72 29.21
C ASN A 58 -14.32 -15.75 28.02
N LEU A 59 -15.51 -15.41 27.52
CA LEU A 59 -15.71 -14.53 26.36
C LEU A 59 -15.31 -13.08 26.67
N ASP A 60 -15.47 -12.63 27.92
CA ASP A 60 -15.21 -11.25 28.33
C ASP A 60 -13.72 -10.86 28.30
N HIS A 61 -12.83 -11.85 28.16
CA HIS A 61 -11.39 -11.64 28.05
C HIS A 61 -10.94 -11.33 26.62
N TYR A 62 -11.83 -11.45 25.63
CA TYR A 62 -11.55 -11.23 24.22
C TYR A 62 -12.44 -10.11 23.69
N ALA A 63 -11.84 -8.99 23.31
CA ALA A 63 -12.50 -7.95 22.54
C ALA A 63 -11.88 -7.91 21.14
N VAL A 64 -12.71 -8.12 20.11
CA VAL A 64 -12.26 -8.13 18.72
C VAL A 64 -12.98 -7.04 17.95
N TYR A 65 -12.22 -6.25 17.21
CA TYR A 65 -12.72 -5.12 16.42
C TYR A 65 -11.93 -4.98 15.11
N GLU A 66 -12.54 -4.36 14.11
CA GLU A 66 -11.87 -4.03 12.85
C GLU A 66 -10.93 -2.81 13.07
N LYS A 67 -9.73 -2.79 12.48
CA LYS A 67 -8.78 -1.67 12.66
C LYS A 67 -9.36 -0.28 12.31
N PRO A 68 -10.15 -0.09 11.23
CA PRO A 68 -10.70 1.23 10.93
C PRO A 68 -11.87 1.64 11.83
N ASP A 69 -12.58 0.68 12.44
CA ASP A 69 -13.75 0.92 13.28
C ASP A 69 -13.57 0.30 14.69
N PRO A 70 -12.69 0.88 15.53
CA PRO A 70 -12.35 0.32 16.85
C PRO A 70 -13.49 0.33 17.87
N ASP A 71 -14.58 1.04 17.58
CA ASP A 71 -15.75 1.18 18.45
C ASP A 71 -16.79 0.06 18.22
N ILE A 72 -16.67 -0.73 17.15
CA ILE A 72 -17.60 -1.82 16.82
C ILE A 72 -17.00 -3.16 17.27
N LEU A 73 -17.58 -3.73 18.33
CA LEU A 73 -17.18 -5.05 18.84
C LEU A 73 -17.85 -6.15 18.02
N LEU A 74 -17.03 -7.07 17.49
CA LEU A 74 -17.50 -8.25 16.78
C LEU A 74 -18.01 -9.30 17.77
N GLY A 75 -19.23 -9.77 17.54
CA GLY A 75 -19.90 -10.75 18.40
C GLY A 75 -19.24 -12.14 18.33
N LEU A 76 -18.61 -12.56 19.42
CA LEU A 76 -18.08 -13.91 19.58
C LEU A 76 -19.23 -14.92 19.79
N ALA A 77 -19.24 -15.99 19.00
CA ALA A 77 -20.16 -17.11 19.14
C ALA A 77 -19.67 -18.13 20.17
N GLY A 78 -18.35 -18.30 20.31
CA GLY A 78 -17.76 -19.22 21.26
C GLY A 78 -16.24 -19.27 21.17
N VAL A 79 -15.61 -19.80 22.22
CA VAL A 79 -14.17 -20.00 22.30
C VAL A 79 -13.88 -21.47 22.57
N SER A 80 -12.98 -22.07 21.78
CA SER A 80 -12.52 -23.44 21.99
C SER A 80 -11.02 -23.48 22.23
N LEU A 81 -10.61 -24.32 23.18
CA LEU A 81 -9.21 -24.55 23.53
C LEU A 81 -8.78 -25.92 23.00
N SER A 82 -7.62 -25.98 22.34
CA SER A 82 -7.02 -27.24 21.89
C SER A 82 -6.60 -28.11 23.08
N GLN A 83 -6.51 -29.42 22.89
CA GLN A 83 -6.13 -30.39 23.93
C GLN A 83 -4.75 -30.09 24.54
N ASP A 84 -3.85 -29.47 23.77
CA ASP A 84 -2.52 -29.06 24.21
C ASP A 84 -2.50 -27.77 25.05
N ARG A 85 -3.65 -27.11 25.27
CA ARG A 85 -3.82 -25.82 25.98
C ARG A 85 -3.02 -24.63 25.41
N THR A 86 -2.38 -24.79 24.25
CA THR A 86 -1.56 -23.75 23.61
C THR A 86 -2.30 -22.96 22.53
N THR A 87 -3.45 -23.44 22.07
CA THR A 87 -4.16 -22.87 20.91
C THR A 87 -5.61 -22.58 21.25
N VAL A 88 -6.01 -21.32 21.09
CA VAL A 88 -7.38 -20.84 21.29
C VAL A 88 -7.99 -20.51 19.94
N THR A 89 -9.17 -21.04 19.65
CA THR A 89 -9.94 -20.72 18.45
C THR A 89 -11.18 -19.93 18.83
N LEU A 90 -11.22 -18.67 18.40
CA LEU A 90 -12.35 -17.78 18.52
C LEU A 90 -13.29 -18.03 17.33
N THR A 91 -14.57 -18.29 17.60
CA THR A 91 -15.60 -18.45 16.58
C THR A 91 -16.54 -17.25 16.64
N PHE A 92 -16.88 -16.68 15.49
CA PHE A 92 -17.70 -15.49 15.35
C PHE A 92 -19.09 -15.83 14.83
N ARG A 93 -20.09 -15.03 15.21
CA ARG A 93 -21.49 -15.21 14.76
C ARG A 93 -21.65 -14.82 13.29
N ASP A 94 -21.01 -13.72 12.91
CA ASP A 94 -21.04 -13.17 11.56
C ASP A 94 -19.75 -13.52 10.80
N ALA A 95 -19.81 -13.49 9.47
CA ALA A 95 -18.64 -13.70 8.64
C ALA A 95 -17.64 -12.55 8.85
N LEU A 96 -16.40 -12.88 9.16
CA LEU A 96 -15.33 -11.91 9.38
C LEU A 96 -14.91 -11.25 8.07
N ASN A 97 -14.72 -9.93 8.12
CA ASN A 97 -14.18 -9.15 7.02
C ASN A 97 -12.67 -9.38 6.87
N GLN A 98 -12.26 -10.46 6.21
CA GLN A 98 -10.84 -10.81 6.07
C GLN A 98 -10.01 -9.80 5.25
N GLU A 99 -10.65 -8.80 4.65
CA GLU A 99 -10.00 -7.73 3.87
C GLU A 99 -9.30 -6.71 4.79
N GLN A 100 -9.77 -6.59 6.02
CA GLN A 100 -9.28 -5.62 6.99
C GLN A 100 -8.52 -6.30 8.13
N PRO A 101 -7.43 -5.67 8.63
CA PRO A 101 -6.77 -6.18 9.82
C PRO A 101 -7.71 -6.12 11.01
N HIS A 102 -7.84 -7.24 11.71
CA HIS A 102 -8.61 -7.33 12.94
C HIS A 102 -7.69 -7.15 14.14
N LEU A 103 -8.12 -6.34 15.10
CA LEU A 103 -7.42 -6.13 16.36
C LEU A 103 -8.11 -6.97 17.44
N ILE A 104 -7.32 -7.76 18.16
CA ILE A 104 -7.76 -8.60 19.27
C ILE A 104 -7.12 -8.06 20.53
N ARG A 105 -7.93 -7.52 21.42
CA ARG A 105 -7.53 -7.12 22.76
C ARG A 105 -7.78 -8.27 23.71
N LEU A 106 -6.70 -8.79 24.27
CA LEU A 106 -6.69 -9.82 25.32
C LEU A 106 -6.53 -9.14 26.68
N LYS A 107 -7.40 -9.48 27.63
CA LYS A 107 -7.33 -8.98 29.00
C LYS A 107 -6.64 -10.00 29.91
N GLU A 108 -5.50 -9.60 30.48
CA GLU A 108 -4.72 -10.34 31.50
C GLU A 108 -4.57 -11.85 31.25
N ILE A 109 -3.69 -12.22 30.31
CA ILE A 109 -3.44 -13.61 29.95
C ILE A 109 -2.89 -14.39 31.15
N LEU A 110 -3.59 -15.43 31.60
CA LEU A 110 -3.17 -16.29 32.72
C LEU A 110 -2.54 -17.59 32.22
N SER A 111 -1.32 -17.89 32.70
CA SER A 111 -0.59 -19.13 32.42
C SER A 111 0.10 -19.61 33.69
N ASP A 112 -0.19 -20.84 34.11
CA ASP A 112 0.35 -21.50 35.32
C ASP A 112 0.36 -20.59 36.58
N GLY A 113 -0.77 -19.91 36.83
CA GLY A 113 -0.96 -19.05 38.01
C GLY A 113 -0.22 -17.70 37.98
N LYS A 114 0.40 -17.32 36.86
CA LYS A 114 1.03 -16.00 36.65
C LYS A 114 0.30 -15.20 35.57
N SER A 115 0.03 -13.93 35.85
CA SER A 115 -0.51 -12.99 34.87
C SER A 115 0.61 -12.53 33.92
N GLN A 116 0.42 -12.79 32.63
CA GLN A 116 1.32 -12.41 31.54
C GLN A 116 0.96 -11.05 30.93
N GLY A 117 0.01 -10.32 31.52
CA GLY A 117 -0.45 -9.01 31.04
C GLY A 117 -1.47 -9.07 29.91
N GLY A 118 -1.99 -7.90 29.52
CA GLY A 118 -2.88 -7.76 28.37
C GLY A 118 -2.10 -7.64 27.06
N ALA A 119 -2.68 -8.12 25.96
CA ALA A 119 -2.04 -8.05 24.64
C ALA A 119 -3.00 -7.45 23.62
N LEU A 120 -2.48 -6.61 22.73
CA LEU A 120 -3.18 -6.18 21.52
C LEU A 120 -2.54 -6.90 20.34
N LEU A 121 -3.31 -7.74 19.65
CA LEU A 121 -2.82 -8.56 18.55
C LEU A 121 -3.50 -8.14 17.26
N THR A 122 -2.72 -8.02 16.19
CA THR A 122 -3.26 -7.77 14.85
C THR A 122 -3.30 -9.08 14.07
N VAL A 123 -4.45 -9.41 13.46
CA VAL A 123 -4.61 -10.60 12.61
C VAL A 123 -4.80 -10.15 11.16
N LYS A 124 -3.98 -10.69 10.26
CA LYS A 124 -4.02 -10.43 8.81
C LYS A 124 -4.06 -11.76 8.03
N LYS A 125 -4.74 -11.81 6.88
CA LYS A 125 -4.83 -12.98 5.99
C LYS A 125 -3.47 -13.30 5.34
N ALA A 126 -3.35 -14.51 4.77
CA ALA A 126 -2.14 -15.02 4.10
C ALA A 126 -1.44 -13.95 3.25
N TYR A 127 -0.21 -13.63 3.64
CA TYR A 127 0.54 -12.45 3.24
C TYR A 127 0.61 -12.22 1.72
N LEU A 128 0.73 -13.28 0.94
CA LEU A 128 0.91 -13.17 -0.52
C LEU A 128 -0.38 -12.81 -1.26
N GLY A 129 -1.53 -13.37 -0.85
CA GLY A 129 -2.83 -13.02 -1.45
C GLY A 129 -3.22 -11.57 -1.14
N TYR A 130 -2.95 -11.12 0.08
CA TYR A 130 -3.15 -9.74 0.50
C TYR A 130 -2.22 -8.75 -0.24
N LEU A 131 -0.95 -9.10 -0.48
CA LEU A 131 -0.05 -8.26 -1.27
C LEU A 131 -0.55 -8.10 -2.72
N VAL A 132 -1.06 -9.18 -3.32
CA VAL A 132 -1.64 -9.15 -4.67
C VAL A 132 -2.94 -8.34 -4.69
N SER A 133 -3.78 -8.44 -3.67
CA SER A 133 -5.00 -7.62 -3.60
C SER A 133 -4.68 -6.13 -3.44
N VAL A 134 -3.67 -5.76 -2.66
CA VAL A 134 -3.19 -4.37 -2.57
C VAL A 134 -2.69 -3.87 -3.93
N LEU A 135 -1.90 -4.68 -4.64
CA LEU A 135 -1.37 -4.34 -5.96
C LEU A 135 -2.50 -4.13 -6.98
N LEU A 136 -3.38 -5.12 -7.15
CA LEU A 136 -4.50 -5.08 -8.11
C LEU A 136 -5.53 -4.02 -7.72
N GLY A 137 -5.78 -3.88 -6.42
CA GLY A 137 -6.64 -2.86 -5.84
C GLY A 137 -6.15 -1.46 -6.18
N ALA A 138 -4.85 -1.18 -5.98
CA ALA A 138 -4.26 0.13 -6.31
C ALA A 138 -4.17 0.38 -7.82
N MET A 139 -3.97 -0.67 -8.62
CA MET A 139 -3.82 -0.58 -10.07
C MET A 139 -5.15 -0.30 -10.77
N ILE A 140 -6.24 -0.96 -10.36
CA ILE A 140 -7.52 -0.96 -11.09
C ILE A 140 -8.69 -0.44 -10.23
N ILE A 141 -8.93 -1.02 -9.06
CA ILE A 141 -10.15 -0.76 -8.26
C ILE A 141 -10.15 0.66 -7.67
N LYS A 142 -9.10 0.99 -6.91
CA LYS A 142 -8.88 2.29 -6.27
C LYS A 142 -7.88 3.12 -7.10
N ASN A 143 -8.07 3.15 -8.41
CA ASN A 143 -7.18 3.86 -9.32
C ASN A 143 -7.08 5.35 -8.91
N PHE A 144 -5.86 5.81 -8.68
CA PHE A 144 -5.60 7.15 -8.18
C PHE A 144 -6.00 8.25 -9.16
N VAL A 145 -5.97 7.99 -10.46
CA VAL A 145 -6.27 8.98 -11.51
C VAL A 145 -7.78 9.10 -11.72
N PHE A 146 -8.46 7.98 -11.92
CA PHE A 146 -9.88 7.98 -12.30
C PHE A 146 -10.84 7.97 -11.11
N THR A 147 -10.47 7.34 -10.00
CA THR A 147 -11.33 7.22 -8.82
C THR A 147 -11.06 8.34 -7.81
N LYS A 148 -9.78 8.72 -7.62
CA LYS A 148 -9.38 9.75 -6.65
C LYS A 148 -9.04 11.11 -7.28
N TYR A 149 -9.07 11.23 -8.61
CA TYR A 149 -8.77 12.47 -9.34
C TYR A 149 -7.39 13.07 -9.05
N LEU A 150 -6.39 12.23 -8.73
CA LEU A 150 -5.02 12.64 -8.42
C LEU A 150 -4.12 12.56 -9.66
N GLY A 151 -3.24 13.55 -9.82
CA GLY A 151 -2.20 13.55 -10.85
C GLY A 151 -2.63 13.93 -12.26
N LEU A 152 -3.77 14.62 -12.38
CA LEU A 152 -4.34 15.09 -13.65
C LEU A 152 -3.39 16.02 -14.43
N CYS A 153 -2.54 16.79 -13.75
CA CYS A 153 -1.62 17.75 -14.37
C CYS A 153 -0.64 17.09 -15.35
N VAL A 154 0.04 16.02 -14.92
CA VAL A 154 0.95 15.25 -15.77
C VAL A 154 0.17 14.38 -16.75
N PHE A 155 -0.99 13.88 -16.33
CA PHE A 155 -1.88 13.05 -17.15
C PHE A 155 -2.32 13.75 -18.44
N PHE A 156 -2.82 14.98 -18.36
CA PHE A 156 -3.23 15.73 -19.56
C PHE A 156 -2.05 16.24 -20.38
N GLY A 157 -0.93 16.57 -19.73
CA GLY A 157 0.27 17.05 -20.40
C GLY A 157 0.94 16.00 -21.29
N THR A 158 1.00 14.75 -20.83
CA THR A 158 1.83 13.70 -21.44
C THR A 158 1.04 12.64 -22.22
N SER A 159 -0.29 12.75 -22.26
CA SER A 159 -1.17 11.81 -22.97
C SER A 159 -1.37 12.12 -24.47
N GLN A 160 -0.65 13.06 -25.07
CA GLN A 160 -0.86 13.37 -26.50
C GLN A 160 -0.37 12.27 -27.45
N LYS A 161 0.77 11.64 -27.13
CA LYS A 161 1.38 10.58 -27.95
C LYS A 161 1.60 9.34 -27.12
N LYS A 162 1.37 8.16 -27.70
CA LYS A 162 1.51 6.88 -27.04
C LYS A 162 2.93 6.58 -26.59
N SER A 163 3.92 6.87 -27.43
CA SER A 163 5.35 6.69 -27.11
C SER A 163 5.78 7.54 -25.92
N THR A 164 5.32 8.80 -25.88
CA THR A 164 5.52 9.75 -24.79
C THR A 164 4.83 9.31 -23.50
N ALA A 165 3.58 8.85 -23.59
CA ALA A 165 2.79 8.41 -22.44
C ALA A 165 3.40 7.17 -21.75
N VAL A 166 3.87 6.19 -22.52
CA VAL A 166 4.53 4.98 -21.96
C VAL A 166 5.84 5.35 -21.27
N GLY A 167 6.67 6.19 -21.90
CA GLY A 167 7.92 6.66 -21.31
C GLY A 167 7.69 7.36 -19.96
N MET A 168 6.71 8.26 -19.91
CA MET A 168 6.37 8.95 -18.65
C MET A 168 5.79 8.02 -17.62
N GLY A 169 4.89 7.11 -17.98
CA GLY A 169 4.30 6.15 -17.04
C GLY A 169 5.36 5.30 -16.34
N VAL A 170 6.38 4.83 -17.08
CA VAL A 170 7.48 4.03 -16.53
C VAL A 170 8.35 4.86 -15.60
N THR A 171 8.79 6.05 -16.04
CA THR A 171 9.59 6.95 -15.19
C THR A 171 8.84 7.32 -13.91
N PHE A 172 7.55 7.59 -14.02
CA PHE A 172 6.70 7.96 -12.89
C PHE A 172 6.54 6.81 -11.88
N THR A 173 6.35 5.59 -12.38
CA THR A 173 6.30 4.38 -11.53
C THR A 173 7.60 4.20 -10.76
N LEU A 174 8.74 4.37 -11.42
CA LEU A 174 10.05 4.25 -10.77
C LEU A 174 10.26 5.31 -9.67
N VAL A 175 9.92 6.58 -9.97
CA VAL A 175 9.97 7.66 -8.98
C VAL A 175 9.08 7.34 -7.79
N MET A 176 7.84 6.91 -8.04
CA MET A 176 6.84 6.63 -7.01
C MET A 176 7.28 5.50 -6.08
N VAL A 177 7.85 4.43 -6.64
CA VAL A 177 8.40 3.31 -5.85
C VAL A 177 9.56 3.78 -4.99
N ALA A 178 10.51 4.53 -5.58
CA ALA A 178 11.67 5.03 -4.85
C ALA A 178 11.25 5.99 -3.71
N SER A 179 10.35 6.94 -3.98
CA SER A 179 9.88 7.91 -2.99
C SER A 179 9.04 7.24 -1.90
N ALA A 180 8.17 6.29 -2.24
CA ALA A 180 7.35 5.59 -1.26
C ALA A 180 8.19 4.73 -0.30
N MET A 181 9.19 4.02 -0.81
CA MET A 181 10.09 3.21 0.03
C MET A 181 10.96 4.09 0.94
N MET A 182 11.46 5.22 0.43
CA MET A 182 12.23 6.17 1.22
C MET A 182 11.37 6.83 2.31
N SER A 183 10.14 7.22 1.97
CA SER A 183 9.18 7.76 2.93
C SER A 183 8.75 6.73 3.97
N TRP A 184 8.56 5.46 3.59
CA TRP A 184 8.29 4.38 4.53
C TRP A 184 9.38 4.26 5.60
N PHE A 185 10.64 4.19 5.14
CA PHE A 185 11.79 4.08 6.01
C PHE A 185 11.89 5.30 6.95
N MET A 186 11.76 6.51 6.41
CA MET A 186 11.81 7.72 7.22
C MET A 186 10.66 7.78 8.24
N TYR A 187 9.45 7.39 7.84
CA TYR A 187 8.29 7.39 8.72
C TYR A 187 8.47 6.43 9.91
N GLN A 188 8.87 5.19 9.64
CA GLN A 188 9.01 4.15 10.66
C GLN A 188 10.20 4.39 11.60
N PHE A 189 11.35 4.82 11.08
CA PHE A 189 12.59 4.94 11.87
C PHE A 189 12.80 6.31 12.50
N VAL A 190 12.17 7.36 11.98
CA VAL A 190 12.38 8.73 12.46
C VAL A 190 11.10 9.32 13.02
N LEU A 191 10.03 9.40 12.24
CA LEU A 191 8.83 10.16 12.65
C LEU A 191 8.08 9.46 13.79
N LYS A 192 7.88 8.15 13.69
CA LYS A 192 7.15 7.35 14.69
C LYS A 192 7.85 7.33 16.07
N PRO A 193 9.17 7.06 16.20
CA PRO A 193 9.82 7.07 17.51
C PRO A 193 9.94 8.46 18.12
N LEU A 194 10.10 9.51 17.29
CA LEU A 194 10.21 10.88 17.76
C LEU A 194 8.85 11.57 17.97
N ARG A 195 7.72 10.90 17.69
CA ARG A 195 6.35 11.45 17.77
C ARG A 195 6.17 12.74 16.96
N LEU A 196 6.81 12.82 15.79
CA LEU A 196 6.82 13.99 14.90
C LEU A 196 5.83 13.86 13.73
N ASP A 197 4.65 13.26 13.98
CA ASP A 197 3.65 12.98 12.94
C ASP A 197 3.18 14.24 12.20
N PHE A 198 3.13 15.39 12.89
CA PHE A 198 2.73 16.67 12.28
C PHE A 198 3.68 17.14 11.17
N LEU A 199 4.95 16.72 11.18
CA LEU A 199 5.96 17.13 10.19
C LEU A 199 5.96 16.25 8.93
N GLN A 200 5.13 15.20 8.89
CA GLN A 200 5.14 14.18 7.83
C GLN A 200 5.03 14.75 6.41
N ILE A 201 4.16 15.75 6.21
CA ILE A 201 3.92 16.33 4.87
C ILE A 201 5.20 17.00 4.36
N VAL A 202 5.86 17.80 5.21
CA VAL A 202 7.08 18.53 4.84
C VAL A 202 8.22 17.56 4.54
N VAL A 203 8.37 16.51 5.36
CA VAL A 203 9.37 15.47 5.16
C VAL A 203 9.12 14.72 3.85
N PHE A 204 7.88 14.29 3.59
CA PHE A 204 7.53 13.56 2.37
C PHE A 204 7.74 14.39 1.11
N ILE A 205 7.40 15.69 1.10
CA ILE A 205 7.70 16.59 -0.02
C ILE A 205 9.22 16.66 -0.27
N GLY A 206 10.03 16.76 0.79
CA GLY A 206 11.49 16.75 0.69
C GLY A 206 12.04 15.45 0.08
N LEU A 207 11.57 14.29 0.54
CA LEU A 207 12.00 12.97 0.02
C LEU A 207 11.57 12.74 -1.43
N VAL A 208 10.37 13.20 -1.79
CA VAL A 208 9.88 13.17 -3.17
C VAL A 208 10.76 14.05 -4.06
N SER A 209 11.05 15.28 -3.65
CA SER A 209 11.92 16.20 -4.38
C SER A 209 13.31 15.60 -4.64
N LEU A 210 13.91 14.99 -3.61
CA LEU A 210 15.18 14.29 -3.72
C LEU A 210 15.12 13.12 -4.72
N SER A 211 14.06 12.33 -4.65
CA SER A 211 13.85 11.17 -5.54
C SER A 211 13.68 11.59 -7.00
N VAL A 212 12.91 12.65 -7.25
CA VAL A 212 12.70 13.18 -8.60
C VAL A 212 13.99 13.78 -9.16
N GLN A 213 14.76 14.52 -8.36
CA GLN A 213 16.04 15.08 -8.79
C GLN A 213 17.07 14.00 -9.12
N ALA A 214 17.10 12.90 -8.36
CA ALA A 214 17.94 11.76 -8.68
C ALA A 214 17.57 11.17 -10.05
N VAL A 215 16.28 11.01 -10.33
CA VAL A 215 15.78 10.50 -11.61
C VAL A 215 16.03 11.50 -12.75
N ASP A 216 15.87 12.81 -12.54
CA ASP A 216 16.22 13.86 -13.51
C ASP A 216 17.67 13.72 -13.99
N THR A 217 18.58 13.58 -13.02
CA THR A 217 20.02 13.43 -13.28
C THR A 217 20.33 12.13 -14.04
N ILE A 218 19.67 11.02 -13.67
CA ILE A 218 19.83 9.73 -14.35
C ILE A 218 19.32 9.82 -15.81
N LEU A 219 18.15 10.42 -16.03
CA LEU A 219 17.55 10.53 -17.36
C LEU A 219 18.41 11.36 -18.31
N ARG A 220 18.99 12.47 -17.84
CA ARG A 220 19.93 13.29 -18.62
C ARG A 220 21.12 12.49 -19.14
N LYS A 221 21.58 11.49 -18.37
CA LYS A 221 22.77 10.70 -18.70
C LYS A 221 22.47 9.44 -19.51
N VAL A 222 21.31 8.81 -19.28
CA VAL A 222 20.95 7.54 -19.94
C VAL A 222 20.29 7.77 -21.29
N ASN A 223 19.37 8.75 -21.40
CA ASN A 223 18.63 8.98 -22.64
C ASN A 223 18.31 10.46 -22.87
N PRO A 224 19.24 11.23 -23.46
CA PRO A 224 19.09 12.67 -23.65
C PRO A 224 17.96 13.05 -24.62
N ALA A 225 17.61 12.17 -25.56
CA ALA A 225 16.47 12.38 -26.46
C ALA A 225 15.14 12.39 -25.69
N LEU A 226 15.02 11.46 -24.73
CA LEU A 226 13.87 11.33 -23.86
C LEU A 226 13.79 12.52 -22.88
N PHE A 227 14.93 12.93 -22.33
CA PHE A 227 15.03 14.13 -21.49
C PHE A 227 14.58 15.41 -22.22
N LYS A 228 14.98 15.60 -23.49
CA LYS A 228 14.57 16.77 -24.29
C LYS A 228 13.06 16.83 -24.53
N ALA A 229 12.40 15.67 -24.65
CA ALA A 229 10.95 15.58 -24.79
C ALA A 229 10.20 15.77 -23.45
N PHE A 230 10.85 15.47 -22.31
CA PHE A 230 10.23 15.41 -20.99
C PHE A 230 10.65 16.50 -20.00
N GLY A 231 11.65 17.34 -20.34
CA GLY A 231 12.29 18.26 -19.41
C GLY A 231 11.31 19.18 -18.65
N VAL A 232 10.25 19.63 -19.31
CA VAL A 232 9.20 20.46 -18.67
C VAL A 232 8.32 19.64 -17.71
N TYR A 233 8.07 18.38 -18.03
CA TYR A 233 7.21 17.52 -17.22
C TYR A 233 7.90 16.98 -15.97
N LEU A 234 9.24 16.88 -15.94
CA LEU A 234 9.99 16.41 -14.77
C LEU A 234 9.80 17.32 -13.55
N VAL A 235 9.69 18.64 -13.74
CA VAL A 235 9.34 19.58 -12.67
C VAL A 235 7.89 19.38 -12.20
N LEU A 236 6.99 19.06 -13.14
CA LEU A 236 5.59 18.76 -12.87
C LEU A 236 5.38 17.44 -12.10
N VAL A 237 6.35 16.53 -12.13
CA VAL A 237 6.35 15.28 -11.33
C VAL A 237 6.51 15.61 -9.85
N ILE A 238 7.37 16.57 -9.48
CA ILE A 238 7.62 16.97 -8.07
C ILE A 238 6.33 17.46 -7.40
N ALA A 239 5.57 18.28 -8.12
CA ALA A 239 4.32 18.84 -7.64
C ALA A 239 3.09 17.95 -7.91
N ASN A 240 3.30 16.68 -8.27
CA ASN A 240 2.17 15.80 -8.59
C ASN A 240 1.52 15.23 -7.32
N CYS A 241 0.21 15.45 -7.20
CA CYS A 241 -0.59 15.04 -6.05
C CYS A 241 -0.53 13.53 -5.77
N ILE A 242 -0.43 12.67 -6.78
CA ILE A 242 -0.38 11.21 -6.57
C ILE A 242 0.94 10.76 -5.91
N ILE A 243 2.06 11.44 -6.22
CA ILE A 243 3.37 11.07 -5.68
C ILE A 243 3.45 11.43 -4.20
N LEU A 244 2.77 12.49 -3.76
CA LEU A 244 2.64 12.83 -2.35
C LEU A 244 1.57 11.98 -1.64
N ALA A 245 0.46 11.67 -2.31
CA ALA A 245 -0.66 10.93 -1.71
C ALA A 245 -0.28 9.49 -1.33
N VAL A 246 0.57 8.82 -2.11
CA VAL A 246 0.97 7.42 -1.83
C VAL A 246 1.74 7.30 -0.50
N PRO A 247 2.82 8.06 -0.25
CA PRO A 247 3.49 8.13 1.05
C PRO A 247 2.56 8.52 2.22
N LEU A 248 1.57 9.37 1.98
CA LEU A 248 0.63 9.78 3.03
C LEU A 248 -0.35 8.67 3.40
N ILE A 249 -0.89 7.95 2.41
CA ILE A 249 -1.76 6.79 2.64
C ILE A 249 -0.99 5.67 3.33
N LEU A 250 0.28 5.51 2.95
CA LEU A 250 1.19 4.57 3.56
C LEU A 250 1.36 4.82 5.07
N ALA A 251 1.62 6.08 5.43
CA ALA A 251 1.77 6.50 6.82
C ALA A 251 0.47 6.31 7.60
N ASN A 252 -0.67 6.78 7.05
CA ASN A 252 -1.98 6.67 7.69
C ASN A 252 -2.42 5.21 7.93
N ASN A 253 -2.13 4.30 6.99
CA ASN A 253 -2.52 2.90 7.11
C ASN A 253 -1.49 2.04 7.87
N GLU A 254 -0.33 2.62 8.23
CA GLU A 254 0.81 1.94 8.84
C GLU A 254 1.18 0.64 8.09
N TYR A 255 1.34 0.74 6.78
CA TYR A 255 1.68 -0.43 5.98
C TYR A 255 3.10 -0.92 6.27
N ASN A 256 3.28 -2.24 6.18
CA ASN A 256 4.60 -2.87 6.23
C ASN A 256 5.40 -2.57 4.97
N ALA A 257 6.71 -2.81 5.00
CA ALA A 257 7.59 -2.44 3.90
C ALA A 257 7.22 -3.08 2.54
N LEU A 258 6.83 -4.36 2.54
CA LEU A 258 6.39 -5.03 1.31
C LEU A 258 4.98 -4.58 0.89
N GLU A 259 4.09 -4.28 1.84
CA GLU A 259 2.76 -3.70 1.55
C GLU A 259 2.93 -2.32 0.89
N SER A 260 3.90 -1.53 1.37
CA SER A 260 4.32 -0.23 0.82
C SER A 260 4.78 -0.34 -0.62
N LEU A 261 5.66 -1.32 -0.87
CA LEU A 261 6.21 -1.58 -2.20
C LEU A 261 5.10 -1.95 -3.18
N MET A 262 4.21 -2.87 -2.80
CA MET A 262 3.10 -3.31 -3.65
C MET A 262 2.11 -2.18 -3.92
N LEU A 263 1.81 -1.35 -2.92
CA LEU A 263 0.97 -0.17 -3.10
C LEU A 263 1.60 0.82 -4.10
N ALA A 264 2.90 1.10 -3.96
CA ALA A 264 3.60 2.04 -4.83
C ALA A 264 3.72 1.53 -6.27
N VAL A 265 4.04 0.24 -6.44
CA VAL A 265 4.06 -0.41 -7.76
C VAL A 265 2.66 -0.43 -8.38
N GLY A 266 1.63 -0.76 -7.61
CA GLY A 266 0.24 -0.76 -8.06
C GLY A 266 -0.23 0.63 -8.47
N ALA A 267 0.04 1.65 -7.66
CA ALA A 267 -0.30 3.05 -7.95
C ALA A 267 0.42 3.60 -9.19
N GLY A 268 1.72 3.31 -9.32
CA GLY A 268 2.51 3.74 -10.49
C GLY A 268 2.06 3.02 -11.78
N THR A 269 1.84 1.72 -11.70
CA THR A 269 1.34 0.93 -12.84
C THR A 269 -0.08 1.35 -13.21
N GLY A 270 -0.94 1.64 -12.23
CA GLY A 270 -2.28 2.18 -12.46
C GLY A 270 -2.25 3.54 -13.17
N PHE A 271 -1.28 4.41 -12.82
CA PHE A 271 -1.05 5.66 -13.53
C PHE A 271 -0.57 5.44 -14.98
N LEU A 272 0.33 4.48 -15.19
CA LEU A 272 0.80 4.09 -16.53
C LEU A 272 -0.35 3.59 -17.40
N ILE A 273 -1.20 2.71 -16.87
CA ILE A 273 -2.38 2.19 -17.58
C ILE A 273 -3.33 3.33 -17.94
N ALA A 274 -3.61 4.23 -16.98
CA ALA A 274 -4.46 5.39 -17.24
C ALA A 274 -3.89 6.27 -18.38
N LEU A 275 -2.60 6.58 -18.34
CA LEU A 275 -1.92 7.35 -19.39
C LEU A 275 -1.97 6.66 -20.75
N PHE A 276 -1.77 5.34 -20.77
CA PHE A 276 -1.81 4.54 -21.99
C PHE A 276 -3.20 4.51 -22.62
N LEU A 277 -4.24 4.33 -21.83
CA LEU A 277 -5.63 4.37 -22.29
C LEU A 277 -5.98 5.76 -22.84
N MET A 278 -5.59 6.81 -22.11
CA MET A 278 -5.85 8.18 -22.53
C MET A 278 -5.15 8.53 -23.82
N SER A 279 -3.86 8.19 -23.96
CA SER A 279 -3.11 8.45 -25.19
C SER A 279 -3.65 7.70 -26.39
N SER A 280 -4.08 6.46 -26.19
CA SER A 280 -4.71 5.66 -27.26
C SER A 280 -6.02 6.28 -27.75
N VAL A 281 -6.83 6.85 -26.85
CA VAL A 281 -8.06 7.57 -27.23
C VAL A 281 -7.74 8.91 -27.86
N ARG A 282 -6.76 9.66 -27.34
CA ARG A 282 -6.38 10.97 -27.88
C ARG A 282 -5.82 10.88 -29.30
N GLU A 283 -4.97 9.90 -29.60
CA GLU A 283 -4.50 9.66 -30.98
C GLU A 283 -5.66 9.35 -31.93
N ARG A 284 -6.67 8.61 -31.48
CA ARG A 284 -7.88 8.34 -32.29
C ARG A 284 -8.74 9.59 -32.49
N LEU A 285 -8.87 10.43 -31.47
CA LEU A 285 -9.64 11.66 -31.54
C LEU A 285 -9.03 12.71 -32.47
N GLU A 286 -7.71 12.69 -32.67
CA GLU A 286 -7.05 13.56 -33.65
C GLU A 286 -7.49 13.28 -35.09
N THR A 287 -7.85 12.03 -35.39
CA THR A 287 -8.34 11.63 -36.73
C THR A 287 -9.88 11.73 -36.84
N ALA A 288 -10.58 11.95 -35.72
CA ALA A 288 -12.03 12.02 -35.69
C ALA A 288 -12.56 13.41 -36.07
N ASN A 289 -13.79 13.45 -36.61
CA ASN A 289 -14.47 14.71 -36.91
C ASN A 289 -15.02 15.36 -35.63
N VAL A 290 -14.14 16.05 -34.90
CA VAL A 290 -14.47 16.83 -33.71
C VAL A 290 -14.69 18.30 -34.11
N PRO A 291 -15.75 18.97 -33.62
CA PRO A 291 -15.96 20.39 -33.84
C PRO A 291 -14.75 21.21 -33.41
N PRO A 292 -14.37 22.28 -34.14
CA PRO A 292 -13.13 23.02 -33.91
C PRO A 292 -13.01 23.56 -32.48
N THR A 293 -14.12 23.98 -31.85
CA THR A 293 -14.17 24.50 -30.48
C THR A 293 -13.81 23.46 -29.41
N TYR A 294 -14.03 22.16 -29.67
CA TYR A 294 -13.78 21.09 -28.71
C TYR A 294 -12.42 20.40 -28.89
N ARG A 295 -11.66 20.73 -29.94
CA ARG A 295 -10.38 20.08 -30.24
C ARG A 295 -9.33 20.33 -29.15
N GLY A 296 -8.53 19.31 -28.87
CA GLY A 296 -7.43 19.39 -27.91
C GLY A 296 -7.87 19.08 -26.48
N LEU A 297 -7.70 20.06 -25.57
CA LEU A 297 -7.92 19.87 -24.14
C LEU A 297 -9.40 19.71 -23.74
N PRO A 298 -10.37 20.44 -24.31
CA PRO A 298 -11.78 20.30 -23.93
C PRO A 298 -12.32 18.88 -24.14
N ILE A 299 -12.09 18.27 -25.30
CA ILE A 299 -12.50 16.88 -25.54
C ILE A 299 -11.71 15.89 -24.67
N ALA A 300 -10.45 16.19 -24.33
CA ALA A 300 -9.69 15.37 -23.39
C ALA A 300 -10.37 15.33 -22.02
N PHE A 301 -10.86 16.46 -21.48
CA PHE A 301 -11.61 16.46 -20.21
C PHE A 301 -12.90 15.64 -20.29
N ILE A 302 -13.65 15.74 -21.39
CA ILE A 302 -14.87 14.95 -21.60
C ILE A 302 -14.53 13.45 -21.60
N THR A 303 -13.49 13.05 -22.34
CA THR A 303 -13.08 11.63 -22.40
C THR A 303 -12.54 11.12 -21.07
N ALA A 304 -11.81 11.94 -20.31
CA ALA A 304 -11.37 11.59 -18.97
C ALA A 304 -12.55 11.39 -18.01
N GLY A 305 -13.61 12.20 -18.13
CA GLY A 305 -14.86 12.01 -17.39
C GLY A 305 -15.57 10.69 -17.74
N LEU A 306 -15.62 10.33 -19.03
CA LEU A 306 -16.16 9.04 -19.47
C LEU A 306 -15.35 7.86 -18.93
N PHE A 307 -14.02 7.97 -18.90
CA PHE A 307 -13.16 6.99 -18.26
C PHE A 307 -13.40 6.90 -16.75
N ALA A 308 -13.56 8.04 -16.06
CA ALA A 308 -13.88 8.06 -14.64
C ALA A 308 -15.19 7.32 -14.34
N LEU A 309 -16.24 7.54 -15.14
CA LEU A 309 -17.51 6.80 -15.03
C LEU A 309 -17.34 5.30 -15.25
N ALA A 310 -16.56 4.89 -16.26
CA ALA A 310 -16.29 3.48 -16.51
C ALA A 310 -15.52 2.82 -15.35
N PHE A 311 -14.52 3.51 -14.79
CA PHE A 311 -13.72 2.99 -13.67
C PHE A 311 -14.48 3.01 -12.33
N MET A 312 -15.45 3.91 -12.15
CA MET A 312 -16.33 3.92 -10.98
C MET A 312 -17.11 2.60 -10.84
N GLY A 313 -17.44 1.95 -11.94
CA GLY A 313 -18.05 0.61 -11.94
C GLY A 313 -17.19 -0.48 -11.26
N PHE A 314 -15.87 -0.30 -11.20
CA PHE A 314 -14.97 -1.20 -10.50
C PHE A 314 -14.86 -0.93 -9.00
N SER A 315 -15.33 0.22 -8.51
CA SER A 315 -15.16 0.62 -7.10
C SER A 315 -15.90 -0.28 -6.10
N GLY A 316 -16.91 -1.01 -6.55
CA GLY A 316 -17.66 -1.99 -5.75
C GLY A 316 -17.08 -3.41 -5.79
N MET A 317 -16.03 -3.66 -6.57
CA MET A 317 -15.37 -4.97 -6.59
C MET A 317 -14.36 -5.04 -5.45
N SER A 318 -14.63 -5.92 -4.48
CA SER A 318 -13.61 -6.30 -3.51
C SER A 318 -12.84 -7.51 -4.02
N LEU A 319 -11.50 -7.40 -3.99
CA LEU A 319 -10.60 -8.47 -4.38
C LEU A 319 -9.97 -9.01 -3.09
N PHE A 320 -10.60 -10.06 -2.54
CA PHE A 320 -10.15 -10.96 -1.45
C PHE A 320 -10.03 -10.45 -0.01
#